data_AF-A0A534NNA5-F1
#
_entry.id   AF-A0A534NNA5-F1
#
_cell.length_a   1.000
_cell.length_b   1.000
_cell.length_c   1.000
_cell.angle_alpha   90.00
_cell.angle_beta   90.00
_cell.angle_gamma   90.00
#
_symmetry.space_group_name_H-M   'P 1'
#
loop_
_entity.id
_entity.type
_entity.pdbx_description
1 polymer ?
#
loop_
_entity_poly.entity_id
_entity_poly.type
_entity_poly.pdbx_seq_one_letter_code
_entity_poly.pdbx_strand_id
1 'polypeptide(L)'
;VIAAPFGEELFFRGLAFPAMRRGLGPSDDSAASASAAIMTGAMFSLIHLDVVGFLGLWEIGILLAVLRLGTGSLWTAVICHAINNGVAGGAFLLGWEDPANTPPVWLLVLGGILLVSGARIAARVFRTPTGSAPERRKDPSVPAGFYRLRSLELLAVWLLAVLIGAGQLLHIIPDVPMTAWLALCAVAAMATLVSGIRVTRARRAR
;
A
#
# COMPACT_ATOMS: atom_id res chain seq x y z
N VAL A 1 17.55 1.93 -6.74
CA VAL A 1 16.80 0.70 -6.37
C VAL A 1 16.21 0.75 -4.95
N ILE A 2 16.93 1.16 -3.88
CA ILE A 2 16.36 1.10 -2.50
C ILE A 2 15.64 2.37 -2.02
N ALA A 3 16.09 3.56 -2.43
CA ALA A 3 15.59 4.84 -1.89
C ALA A 3 14.10 5.08 -2.21
N ALA A 4 13.69 4.83 -3.45
CA ALA A 4 12.30 4.96 -3.88
C ALA A 4 11.38 3.96 -3.14
N PRO A 5 11.66 2.64 -3.15
CA PRO A 5 10.92 1.66 -2.35
C PRO A 5 10.86 1.99 -0.86
N PHE A 6 11.93 2.52 -0.28
CA PHE A 6 11.90 2.95 1.13
C PHE A 6 10.87 4.05 1.39
N GLY A 7 10.86 5.10 0.56
CA GLY A 7 9.90 6.20 0.68
C GLY A 7 8.46 5.75 0.44
N GLU A 8 8.26 4.94 -0.59
CA GLU A 8 6.95 4.39 -0.95
C GLU A 8 6.40 3.48 0.15
N GLU A 9 7.20 2.54 0.66
CA GLU A 9 6.76 1.63 1.73
C GLU A 9 6.51 2.36 3.05
N LEU A 10 7.28 3.39 3.39
CA LEU A 10 6.99 4.26 4.55
C LEU A 10 5.58 4.84 4.45
N PHE A 11 5.20 5.33 3.27
CA PHE A 11 3.86 5.86 3.04
C PHE A 11 2.80 4.74 3.03
N PHE A 12 2.92 3.77 2.13
CA PHE A 12 1.87 2.79 1.90
C PHE A 12 1.74 1.79 3.05
N ARG A 13 2.85 1.23 3.54
CA ARG A 13 2.85 0.14 4.53
C ARG A 13 3.10 0.64 5.96
N GLY A 14 3.78 1.77 6.10
CA GLY A 14 3.98 2.45 7.37
C GLY A 14 2.78 3.29 7.82
N LEU A 15 2.12 4.00 6.89
CA LEU A 15 1.06 4.96 7.21
C LEU A 15 -0.32 4.54 6.70
N ALA A 16 -0.50 4.40 5.37
CA ALA A 16 -1.80 4.21 4.74
C ALA A 16 -2.47 2.89 5.14
N PHE A 17 -1.76 1.76 5.02
CA PHE A 17 -2.29 0.44 5.33
C PHE A 17 -2.75 0.29 6.79
N PRO A 18 -1.94 0.63 7.82
CA PRO A 18 -2.39 0.55 9.20
C PRO A 18 -3.55 1.49 9.51
N ALA A 19 -3.57 2.69 8.93
CA ALA A 19 -4.64 3.65 9.17
C ALA A 19 -5.97 3.24 8.52
N MET A 20 -5.92 2.70 7.30
CA MET A 20 -7.09 2.17 6.61
C MET A 20 -7.67 0.95 7.30
N ARG A 21 -6.81 0.00 7.73
CA ARG A 21 -7.21 -1.18 8.50
C ARG A 21 -7.98 -0.81 9.77
N ARG A 22 -7.48 0.16 10.54
CA ARG A 22 -8.15 0.65 11.76
C ARG A 22 -9.48 1.37 11.50
N GLY A 23 -9.65 1.92 10.30
CA GLY A 23 -10.87 2.61 9.87
C GLY A 23 -11.98 1.64 9.46
N LEU A 24 -11.61 0.54 8.80
CA LEU A 24 -12.55 -0.43 8.23
C LEU A 24 -13.16 -1.37 9.28
N GLY A 25 -12.46 -1.63 10.39
CA GLY A 25 -12.95 -2.53 11.43
C GLY A 25 -11.97 -2.71 12.58
N PRO A 26 -12.26 -3.63 13.51
CA PRO A 26 -11.29 -4.06 14.52
C PRO A 26 -9.98 -4.53 13.86
N SER A 27 -8.84 -4.31 14.54
CA SER A 27 -7.51 -4.71 14.04
C SER A 27 -7.38 -6.21 13.75
N ASP A 28 -8.23 -7.01 14.38
CA ASP A 28 -8.21 -8.47 14.37
C ASP A 28 -9.19 -9.03 13.34
N ASP A 29 -9.91 -8.15 12.64
CA ASP A 29 -10.81 -8.50 11.55
C ASP A 29 -10.00 -8.76 10.26
N SER A 30 -10.07 -10.01 9.80
CA SER A 30 -9.40 -10.44 8.57
C SER A 30 -10.00 -9.80 7.33
N ALA A 31 -11.29 -9.48 7.31
CA ALA A 31 -11.95 -8.80 6.20
C ALA A 31 -11.52 -7.33 6.11
N ALA A 32 -11.36 -6.65 7.25
CA ALA A 32 -10.82 -5.29 7.31
C ALA A 32 -9.35 -5.26 6.84
N SER A 33 -8.56 -6.26 7.24
CA SER A 33 -7.16 -6.40 6.82
C SER A 33 -7.02 -6.67 5.33
N ALA A 34 -7.86 -7.55 4.77
CA ALA A 34 -7.87 -7.86 3.34
C ALA A 34 -8.30 -6.63 2.52
N SER A 35 -9.39 -5.96 2.93
CA SER A 35 -9.86 -4.74 2.29
C SER A 35 -8.80 -3.64 2.29
N ALA A 36 -8.12 -3.43 3.42
CA ALA A 36 -7.02 -2.45 3.51
C ALA A 36 -5.84 -2.80 2.58
N ALA A 37 -5.48 -4.09 2.46
CA ALA A 37 -4.43 -4.53 1.55
C ALA A 37 -4.81 -4.29 0.08
N ILE A 38 -6.04 -4.63 -0.30
CA ILE A 38 -6.57 -4.44 -1.66
C ILE A 38 -6.59 -2.96 -2.04
N MET A 39 -7.13 -2.11 -1.16
CA MET A 39 -7.26 -0.68 -1.41
C MET A 39 -5.90 0.02 -1.46
N THR A 40 -5.00 -0.27 -0.51
CA THR A 40 -3.66 0.34 -0.53
C THR A 40 -2.76 -0.19 -1.65
N GLY A 41 -2.99 -1.43 -2.11
CA GLY A 41 -2.39 -1.92 -3.36
C GLY A 41 -2.93 -1.16 -4.58
N ALA A 42 -4.23 -0.88 -4.64
CA ALA A 42 -4.82 -0.13 -5.75
C ALA A 42 -4.31 1.31 -5.78
N MET A 43 -4.19 1.94 -4.60
CA MET A 43 -3.52 3.25 -4.44
C MET A 43 -2.11 3.23 -5.00
N PHE A 44 -1.34 2.22 -4.62
CA PHE A 44 0.04 2.05 -5.06
C PHE A 44 0.09 1.96 -6.58
N SER A 45 -0.73 1.13 -7.21
CA SER A 45 -0.77 1.01 -8.66
C SER A 45 -1.18 2.29 -9.38
N LEU A 46 -2.24 2.96 -8.92
CA LEU A 46 -2.78 4.16 -9.57
C LEU A 46 -1.78 5.32 -9.65
N ILE A 47 -0.96 5.54 -8.62
CA ILE A 47 0.01 6.65 -8.62
C ILE A 47 1.15 6.46 -9.62
N HIS A 48 1.32 5.25 -10.16
CA HIS A 48 2.33 4.96 -11.18
C HIS A 48 1.87 5.29 -12.60
N LEU A 49 0.55 5.47 -12.80
CA LEU A 49 -0.04 5.88 -14.08
C LEU A 49 0.32 4.97 -15.27
N ASP A 50 0.62 3.71 -15.00
CA ASP A 50 0.96 2.71 -16.02
C ASP A 50 -0.25 1.78 -16.23
N VAL A 51 -0.89 1.93 -17.39
CA VAL A 51 -2.07 1.13 -17.77
C VAL A 51 -1.72 -0.34 -17.93
N VAL A 52 -0.58 -0.61 -18.56
CA VAL A 52 -0.13 -1.96 -18.88
C VAL A 52 0.35 -2.65 -17.62
N GLY A 53 1.14 -1.94 -16.81
CA GLY A 53 1.64 -2.41 -15.52
C GLY A 53 0.61 -2.36 -14.40
N PHE A 54 -0.59 -1.79 -14.59
CA PHE A 54 -1.56 -1.56 -13.52
C PHE A 54 -1.83 -2.83 -12.69
N LEU A 55 -2.12 -3.94 -13.36
CA LEU A 55 -2.44 -5.19 -12.67
C LEU A 55 -1.22 -5.75 -11.91
N GLY A 56 -0.03 -5.67 -12.50
CA GLY A 56 1.20 -6.13 -11.85
C GLY A 56 1.59 -5.26 -10.65
N LEU A 57 1.47 -3.93 -10.78
CA LEU A 57 1.71 -2.98 -9.71
C LEU A 57 0.68 -3.12 -8.58
N TRP A 58 -0.57 -3.43 -8.93
CA TRP A 58 -1.61 -3.68 -7.93
C TRP A 58 -1.33 -4.97 -7.17
N GLU A 59 -0.98 -6.04 -7.88
CA GLU A 59 -0.62 -7.33 -7.31
C GLU A 59 0.54 -7.20 -6.32
N ILE A 60 1.68 -6.62 -6.75
CA ILE A 60 2.83 -6.44 -5.85
C ILE A 60 2.45 -5.55 -4.68
N GLY A 61 1.60 -4.55 -4.90
CA GLY A 61 1.11 -3.68 -3.84
C GLY A 61 0.34 -4.45 -2.75
N ILE A 62 -0.52 -5.38 -3.14
CA ILE A 62 -1.24 -6.27 -2.21
C ILE A 62 -0.25 -7.20 -1.49
N LEU A 63 0.68 -7.81 -2.22
CA LEU A 63 1.67 -8.74 -1.66
C LEU A 63 2.53 -8.06 -0.57
N LEU A 64 2.97 -6.83 -0.80
CA LEU A 64 3.75 -6.06 0.17
C LEU A 64 2.94 -5.75 1.44
N ALA A 65 1.64 -5.45 1.30
CA ALA A 65 0.74 -5.28 2.46
C ALA A 65 0.54 -6.61 3.24
N VAL A 66 0.41 -7.74 2.53
CA VAL A 66 0.33 -9.08 3.13
C VAL A 66 1.62 -9.44 3.87
N LEU A 67 2.79 -9.18 3.29
CA LEU A 67 4.08 -9.43 3.93
C LEU A 67 4.27 -8.56 5.16
N ARG A 68 3.89 -7.28 5.08
CA ARG A 68 3.89 -6.36 6.22
C ARG A 68 2.94 -6.82 7.33
N LEU A 69 1.79 -7.40 6.99
CA LEU A 69 0.83 -7.93 7.94
C LEU A 69 1.34 -9.20 8.60
N GLY A 70 1.82 -10.18 7.81
CA GLY A 70 2.28 -11.47 8.30
C GLY A 70 3.58 -11.40 9.11
N THR A 71 4.49 -10.47 8.78
CA THR A 71 5.78 -10.34 9.49
C THR A 71 5.78 -9.26 10.57
N GLY A 72 4.82 -8.32 10.54
CA GLY A 72 4.82 -7.12 11.39
C GLY A 72 5.96 -6.12 11.08
N SER A 73 6.86 -6.43 10.15
CA SER A 73 8.05 -5.65 9.84
C SER A 73 7.85 -4.83 8.57
N LEU A 74 8.17 -3.53 8.65
CA LEU A 74 8.21 -2.65 7.47
C LEU A 74 9.39 -2.99 6.56
N TRP A 75 10.52 -3.41 7.13
CA TRP A 75 11.73 -3.74 6.37
C TRP A 75 11.53 -4.92 5.43
N THR A 76 10.67 -5.88 5.78
CA THR A 76 10.28 -6.97 4.87
C THR A 76 9.69 -6.41 3.57
N ALA A 77 8.75 -5.47 3.67
CA ALA A 77 8.15 -4.85 2.51
C ALA A 77 9.17 -4.01 1.73
N VAL A 78 10.00 -3.20 2.41
CA VAL A 78 11.04 -2.38 1.77
C VAL A 78 12.01 -3.22 0.95
N ILE A 79 12.52 -4.31 1.53
CA ILE A 79 13.51 -5.18 0.88
C ILE A 79 12.87 -5.92 -0.30
N CYS A 80 11.69 -6.52 -0.11
CA CYS A 80 11.00 -7.21 -1.20
C CYS A 80 10.65 -6.26 -2.35
N HIS A 81 10.23 -5.03 -2.04
CA HIS A 81 9.95 -4.01 -3.05
C HIS A 81 11.23 -3.57 -3.76
N ALA A 82 12.32 -3.32 -3.04
CA ALA A 82 13.61 -3.00 -3.66
C ALA A 82 14.12 -4.12 -4.58
N ILE A 83 13.95 -5.39 -4.19
CA ILE A 83 14.29 -6.53 -5.06
C ILE A 83 13.42 -6.53 -6.32
N ASN A 84 12.10 -6.39 -6.18
CA ASN A 84 11.18 -6.32 -7.32
C ASN A 84 11.54 -5.19 -8.28
N ASN A 85 11.81 -3.99 -7.75
CA ASN A 85 12.19 -2.83 -8.54
C ASN A 85 13.57 -3.01 -9.20
N GLY A 86 14.50 -3.70 -8.54
CA GLY A 86 15.80 -4.04 -9.11
C GLY A 86 15.70 -5.03 -10.27
N VAL A 87 14.85 -6.06 -10.15
CA VAL A 87 14.58 -7.03 -11.22
C VAL A 87 13.89 -6.35 -12.39
N ALA A 88 12.85 -5.55 -12.14
CA ALA A 88 12.13 -4.81 -13.18
C ALA A 88 13.06 -3.82 -13.90
N GLY A 89 13.82 -3.00 -13.16
CA GLY A 89 14.79 -2.08 -13.76
C GLY A 89 15.91 -2.79 -14.53
N GLY A 90 16.34 -3.98 -14.08
CA GLY A 90 17.28 -4.81 -14.83
C GLY A 90 16.68 -5.32 -16.14
N ALA A 91 15.43 -5.81 -16.12
CA ALA A 91 14.72 -6.25 -17.31
C ALA A 91 14.54 -5.11 -18.33
N PHE A 92 14.19 -3.91 -17.86
CA PHE A 92 14.12 -2.69 -18.68
C PHE A 92 15.46 -2.41 -19.38
N LEU A 93 16.57 -2.39 -18.62
CA LEU A 93 17.91 -2.13 -19.16
C LEU A 93 18.38 -3.18 -20.17
N LEU A 94 17.87 -4.41 -20.07
CA LEU A 94 18.15 -5.51 -21.00
C LEU A 94 17.19 -5.53 -22.21
N GLY A 95 16.24 -4.59 -22.30
CA GLY A 95 15.29 -4.48 -23.41
C GLY A 95 14.17 -5.53 -23.39
N TRP A 96 13.88 -6.13 -22.23
CA TRP A 96 12.86 -7.19 -22.10
C TRP A 96 11.42 -6.67 -22.08
N GLU A 97 11.22 -5.35 -22.21
CA GLU A 97 9.89 -4.72 -22.26
C GLU A 97 9.33 -4.55 -23.67
N ASP A 98 10.08 -4.93 -24.71
CA ASP A 98 9.60 -4.89 -26.09
C ASP A 98 8.42 -5.86 -26.28
N PRO A 99 7.20 -5.38 -26.64
CA PRO A 99 6.03 -6.23 -26.86
C PRO A 99 6.21 -7.26 -27.98
N ALA A 100 7.17 -7.05 -28.89
CA ALA A 100 7.52 -8.01 -29.92
C ALA A 100 8.24 -9.26 -29.36
N ASN A 101 8.79 -9.16 -28.15
CA ASN A 101 9.47 -10.25 -27.48
C ASN A 101 8.51 -10.97 -26.53
N THR A 102 8.08 -12.16 -26.91
CA THR A 102 7.31 -13.01 -25.99
C THR A 102 8.20 -13.41 -24.81
N PRO A 103 7.75 -13.21 -23.56
CA PRO A 103 8.52 -13.65 -22.40
C PRO A 103 8.79 -15.15 -22.53
N PRO A 104 10.04 -15.61 -22.32
CA PRO A 104 10.33 -17.02 -22.39
C PRO A 104 9.45 -17.81 -21.41
N VAL A 105 9.00 -19.00 -21.81
CA VAL A 105 8.00 -19.80 -21.09
C VAL A 105 8.36 -20.02 -19.62
N TRP A 106 9.65 -20.16 -19.29
CA TRP A 106 10.11 -20.33 -17.91
C TRP A 106 9.82 -19.11 -17.03
N LEU A 107 9.84 -17.88 -17.56
CA LEU A 107 9.45 -16.67 -16.83
C LEU A 107 7.95 -16.66 -16.54
N LEU A 108 7.13 -17.08 -17.50
CA LEU A 108 5.67 -17.19 -17.32
C LEU A 108 5.33 -18.25 -16.26
N VAL A 109 6.01 -19.40 -16.30
CA VAL A 109 5.87 -20.46 -15.29
C VAL A 109 6.31 -19.95 -13.91
N LEU A 110 7.44 -19.24 -13.82
CA LEU A 110 7.90 -18.63 -12.57
C LEU A 110 6.88 -17.63 -12.03
N GLY A 111 6.34 -16.74 -12.88
CA GLY A 111 5.28 -15.80 -12.51
C GLY A 111 4.04 -16.50 -11.99
N GLY A 112 3.60 -17.57 -12.65
CA GLY A 112 2.49 -18.41 -12.18
C GLY A 112 2.74 -19.06 -10.81
N ILE A 113 3.95 -19.58 -10.57
CA ILE A 113 4.35 -20.15 -9.27
C ILE A 113 4.35 -19.06 -8.18
N LEU A 114 4.90 -17.88 -8.47
CA LEU A 114 4.93 -16.75 -7.55
C LEU A 114 3.52 -16.25 -7.21
N LEU A 115 2.64 -16.13 -8.19
CA LEU A 115 1.24 -15.76 -7.99
C LEU A 115 0.53 -16.77 -7.06
N VAL A 116 0.64 -18.07 -7.35
CA VAL A 116 -0.01 -19.12 -6.56
C VAL A 116 0.56 -19.18 -5.13
N SER A 117 1.88 -19.06 -4.97
CA SER A 117 2.51 -19.05 -3.66
C SER A 117 2.15 -17.79 -2.86
N GLY A 118 2.12 -16.61 -3.50
CA GLY A 118 1.65 -15.35 -2.94
C GLY A 118 0.20 -15.45 -2.48
N ALA A 119 -0.71 -15.98 -3.30
CA ALA A 119 -2.10 -16.23 -2.93
C ALA A 119 -2.24 -17.19 -1.74
N ARG A 120 -1.42 -18.25 -1.66
CA ARG A 120 -1.40 -19.17 -0.51
C ARG A 120 -0.90 -18.49 0.77
N ILE A 121 0.14 -17.66 0.67
CA ILE A 121 0.66 -16.89 1.81
C ILE A 121 -0.40 -15.89 2.27
N ALA A 122 -1.03 -15.15 1.36
CA ALA A 122 -2.12 -14.23 1.67
C ALA A 122 -3.27 -14.95 2.38
N ALA A 123 -3.72 -16.09 1.84
CA ALA A 123 -4.76 -16.89 2.47
C ALA A 123 -4.36 -17.35 3.89
N ARG A 124 -3.10 -17.76 4.11
CA ARG A 124 -2.61 -18.13 5.45
C ARG A 124 -2.57 -16.93 6.40
N VAL A 125 -2.08 -15.78 5.94
CA VAL A 125 -1.98 -14.54 6.74
C VAL A 125 -3.37 -14.04 7.13
N PHE A 126 -4.36 -14.08 6.23
CA PHE A 126 -5.72 -13.65 6.54
C PHE A 126 -6.54 -14.68 7.35
N ARG A 127 -6.18 -15.98 7.28
CA ARG A 127 -6.83 -17.03 8.07
C ARG A 127 -6.27 -17.17 9.48
N THR A 128 -5.03 -16.76 9.70
CA THR A 128 -4.45 -16.72 11.03
C THR A 128 -4.97 -15.46 11.72
N PRO A 129 -5.77 -15.56 12.81
CA PRO A 129 -6.11 -14.40 13.61
C PRO A 129 -4.76 -13.82 14.03
N THR A 130 -4.44 -12.63 13.57
CA THR A 130 -3.15 -12.04 13.90
C THR A 130 -3.07 -11.91 15.40
N GLY A 131 -2.29 -12.79 16.04
CA GLY A 131 -1.90 -12.66 17.43
C GLY A 131 -1.29 -11.28 17.58
N SER A 132 -1.90 -10.49 18.45
CA SER A 132 -1.57 -9.12 18.74
C SER A 132 -0.10 -8.95 19.14
N ALA A 133 0.78 -8.65 18.17
CA ALA A 133 1.87 -7.72 18.47
C ALA A 133 1.19 -6.43 18.96
N PRO A 134 1.73 -5.73 19.99
CA PRO A 134 0.97 -4.78 20.81
C PRO A 134 0.65 -3.52 20.02
N GLU A 135 -0.30 -3.59 19.09
CA GLU A 135 -0.93 -2.44 18.50
C GLU A 135 -1.88 -1.91 19.56
N ARG A 136 -1.26 -1.17 20.49
CA ARG A 136 -1.81 -0.30 21.52
C ARG A 136 -3.27 -0.65 21.79
N ARG A 137 -3.50 -1.56 22.76
CA ARG A 137 -4.77 -1.76 23.47
C ARG A 137 -5.59 -0.50 23.31
N LYS A 138 -6.73 -0.55 22.57
CA LYS A 138 -7.63 0.59 22.35
C LYS A 138 -7.64 1.36 23.65
N ASP A 139 -6.94 2.48 23.68
CA ASP A 139 -6.87 3.21 24.93
C ASP A 139 -8.28 3.75 25.13
N PRO A 140 -8.98 3.34 26.19
CA PRO A 140 -10.35 3.77 26.40
C PRO A 140 -10.47 5.30 26.49
N SER A 141 -9.36 6.02 26.69
CA SER A 141 -9.32 7.49 26.66
C SER A 141 -9.45 8.13 25.26
N VAL A 142 -9.28 7.39 24.16
CA VAL A 142 -9.42 7.92 22.80
C VAL A 142 -10.78 7.53 22.21
N PRO A 143 -11.69 8.51 21.97
CA PRO A 143 -13.01 8.22 21.43
C PRO A 143 -12.94 7.47 20.10
N ALA A 144 -13.80 6.49 19.88
CA ALA A 144 -13.86 5.71 18.63
C ALA A 144 -14.00 6.59 17.37
N GLY A 145 -14.65 7.76 17.49
CA GLY A 145 -14.78 8.75 16.42
C GLY A 145 -13.44 9.28 15.88
N PHE A 146 -12.38 9.30 16.69
CA PHE A 146 -11.06 9.79 16.25
C PHE A 146 -10.39 8.88 15.21
N TYR A 147 -10.54 7.57 15.36
CA TYR A 147 -10.05 6.62 14.36
C TYR A 147 -10.85 6.74 13.06
N ARG A 148 -12.15 7.03 13.17
CA ARG A 148 -13.06 7.25 12.04
C ARG A 148 -12.76 8.53 11.27
N LEU A 149 -12.36 9.62 11.93
CA LEU A 149 -11.93 10.86 11.27
C LEU A 149 -10.67 10.64 10.40
N ARG A 150 -9.66 9.94 10.92
CA ARG A 150 -8.43 9.61 10.15
C ARG A 150 -8.72 8.74 8.93
N SER A 151 -9.64 7.78 9.04
CA SER A 151 -10.01 6.96 7.90
C SER A 151 -10.77 7.73 6.83
N LEU A 152 -11.58 8.73 7.21
CA LEU A 152 -12.28 9.57 6.24
C LEU A 152 -11.33 10.50 5.49
N GLU A 153 -10.34 11.08 6.17
CA GLU A 153 -9.30 11.89 5.53
C GLU A 153 -8.48 11.07 4.52
N LEU A 154 -8.02 9.88 4.92
CA LEU A 154 -7.29 8.98 4.03
C LEU A 154 -8.16 8.41 2.91
N LEU A 155 -9.44 8.14 3.18
CA LEU A 155 -10.39 7.73 2.18
C LEU A 155 -10.67 8.86 1.19
N ALA A 156 -10.76 10.11 1.64
CA ALA A 156 -10.93 11.27 0.77
C ALA A 156 -9.69 11.49 -0.11
N VAL A 157 -8.49 11.40 0.48
CA VAL A 157 -7.23 11.44 -0.31
C VAL A 157 -7.17 10.26 -1.29
N TRP A 158 -7.63 9.08 -0.89
CA TRP A 158 -7.70 7.93 -1.77
C TRP A 158 -8.67 8.15 -2.93
N LEU A 159 -9.91 8.56 -2.65
CA LEU A 159 -10.92 8.84 -3.66
C LEU A 159 -10.41 9.91 -4.62
N LEU A 160 -9.78 10.97 -4.11
CA LEU A 160 -9.16 12.00 -4.93
C LEU A 160 -8.05 11.43 -5.81
N ALA A 161 -7.14 10.60 -5.26
CA ALA A 161 -6.09 9.93 -6.02
C ALA A 161 -6.66 8.99 -7.11
N VAL A 162 -7.75 8.27 -6.81
CA VAL A 162 -8.45 7.43 -7.79
C VAL A 162 -9.05 8.27 -8.89
N LEU A 163 -9.74 9.37 -8.56
CA LEU A 163 -10.38 10.24 -9.54
C LEU A 163 -9.35 10.92 -10.44
N ILE A 164 -8.22 11.38 -9.88
CA ILE A 164 -7.11 11.96 -10.65
C ILE A 164 -6.48 10.87 -11.53
N GLY A 165 -6.11 9.72 -10.98
CA GLY A 165 -5.49 8.64 -11.74
C GLY A 165 -6.38 8.12 -12.87
N ALA A 166 -7.68 7.94 -12.59
CA ALA A 166 -8.67 7.57 -13.61
C ALA A 166 -8.85 8.67 -14.66
N GLY A 167 -8.86 9.94 -14.24
CA GLY A 167 -8.93 11.07 -15.18
C GLY A 167 -7.71 11.13 -16.11
N GLN A 168 -6.51 10.85 -15.62
CA GLN A 168 -5.30 10.77 -16.46
C GLN A 168 -5.36 9.56 -17.39
N LEU A 169 -5.76 8.40 -16.86
CA LEU A 169 -5.94 7.16 -17.61
C LEU A 169 -6.92 7.33 -18.78
N LEU A 170 -7.99 8.09 -18.56
CA LEU A 170 -9.01 8.36 -19.56
C LEU A 170 -8.69 9.59 -20.43
N HIS A 171 -7.50 10.18 -20.28
CA HIS A 171 -7.06 11.41 -20.96
C HIS A 171 -8.00 12.61 -20.76
N ILE A 172 -8.74 12.63 -19.64
CA ILE A 172 -9.68 13.70 -19.26
C ILE A 172 -8.92 14.86 -18.59
N ILE A 173 -7.82 14.57 -17.88
CA ILE A 173 -6.97 15.59 -17.25
C ILE A 173 -5.50 15.48 -17.71
N PRO A 174 -4.74 16.59 -17.71
CA PRO A 174 -3.33 16.59 -18.09
C PRO A 174 -2.47 15.72 -17.17
N ASP A 175 -1.27 15.38 -17.63
CA ASP A 175 -0.31 14.63 -16.84
C ASP A 175 0.09 15.37 -15.56
N VAL A 176 -0.22 14.75 -14.43
CA VAL A 176 0.18 15.22 -13.11
C VAL A 176 1.61 14.76 -12.85
N PRO A 177 2.56 15.68 -12.61
CA PRO A 177 3.95 15.31 -12.38
C PRO A 177 4.08 14.50 -11.07
N MET A 178 5.05 13.59 -11.03
CA MET A 178 5.33 12.75 -9.85
C MET A 178 5.48 13.56 -8.55
N THR A 179 5.99 14.79 -8.64
CA THR A 179 6.11 15.70 -7.50
C THR A 179 4.76 16.11 -6.90
N ALA A 180 3.71 16.27 -7.71
CA ALA A 180 2.37 16.56 -7.24
C ALA A 180 1.72 15.33 -6.57
N TRP A 181 1.99 14.13 -7.09
CA TRP A 181 1.61 12.87 -6.43
C TRP A 181 2.29 12.70 -5.07
N LEU A 182 3.60 12.96 -5.01
CA LEU A 182 4.35 12.97 -3.75
C LEU A 182 3.84 14.04 -2.77
N ALA A 183 3.43 15.21 -3.27
CA ALA A 183 2.82 16.25 -2.44
C ALA A 183 1.47 15.79 -1.86
N LEU A 184 0.62 15.13 -2.65
CA LEU A 184 -0.64 14.53 -2.19
C LEU A 184 -0.39 13.48 -1.10
N CYS A 185 0.58 12.59 -1.30
CA CYS A 185 1.02 11.63 -0.28
C CYS A 185 1.56 12.33 0.97
N ALA A 186 2.38 13.37 0.82
CA ALA A 186 2.94 14.13 1.93
C ALA A 186 1.84 14.87 2.73
N VAL A 187 0.83 15.42 2.06
CA VAL A 187 -0.35 16.02 2.70
C VAL A 187 -1.15 14.98 3.48
N ALA A 188 -1.39 13.79 2.91
CA ALA A 188 -2.05 12.69 3.62
C ALA A 188 -1.25 12.24 4.86
N ALA A 189 0.08 12.13 4.70
CA ALA A 189 0.99 11.80 5.79
C ALA A 189 0.98 12.89 6.88
N MET A 190 1.03 14.17 6.50
CA MET A 190 0.97 15.27 7.46
C MET A 190 -0.40 15.40 8.14
N ALA A 191 -1.51 15.26 7.43
CA ALA A 191 -2.84 15.21 8.02
C ALA A 191 -2.91 14.10 9.09
N THR A 192 -2.38 12.93 8.76
CA THR A 192 -2.28 11.80 9.68
C THR A 192 -1.38 12.11 10.89
N LEU A 193 -0.22 12.73 10.69
CA LEU A 193 0.73 13.10 11.75
C LEU A 193 0.17 14.19 12.68
N VAL A 194 -0.38 15.28 12.14
CA VAL A 194 -1.01 16.37 12.92
C VAL A 194 -2.17 15.83 13.75
N SER A 195 -2.99 14.98 13.14
CA SER A 195 -4.07 14.28 13.85
C SER A 195 -3.53 13.43 15.02
N GLY A 196 -2.33 12.86 14.90
CA GLY A 196 -1.68 12.07 15.95
C GLY A 196 -1.10 12.88 17.11
N ILE A 197 -0.57 14.07 16.80
CA ILE A 197 -0.07 15.02 17.81
C ILE A 197 -1.22 15.55 18.68
N ARG A 198 -2.39 15.80 18.07
CA ARG A 198 -3.60 16.20 18.80
C ARG A 198 -4.04 15.14 19.82
N VAL A 199 -3.93 13.85 19.47
CA VAL A 199 -4.24 12.72 20.36
C VAL A 199 -3.27 12.63 21.54
N THR A 200 -1.97 12.82 21.31
CA THR A 200 -0.97 12.76 22.39
C THR A 200 -1.09 13.92 23.37
N ARG A 201 -1.44 15.13 22.89
CA ARG A 201 -1.75 16.27 23.76
C ARG A 201 -3.01 16.06 24.60
N ALA A 202 -4.10 15.56 24.01
CA ALA A 202 -5.34 15.29 24.74
C ALA A 202 -5.18 14.24 25.86
N ARG A 203 -4.25 13.29 25.71
CA ARG A 203 -3.91 12.31 26.73
C ARG A 203 -3.01 12.83 27.86
N ARG A 204 -2.17 13.84 27.59
CA ARG A 204 -1.33 14.47 28.62
C ARG A 204 -2.09 15.49 29.48
N ALA A 205 -3.24 15.94 29.00
CA ALA A 205 -4.10 16.90 29.70
C ALA A 205 -5.17 16.22 30.60
N ARG A 206 -5.18 14.89 30.65
CA ARG A 206 -5.98 14.05 31.56
C ARG A 206 -5.05 13.35 32.54
#